data_AF-A0A8T3QP34-F1
#
_entry.id   AF-A0A8T3QP34-F1
#
_cell.length_a   1.000
_cell.length_b   1.000
_cell.length_c   1.000
_cell.angle_alpha   90.00
_cell.angle_beta   90.00
_cell.angle_gamma   90.00
#
_symmetry.space_group_name_H-M   'P 1'
#
loop_
_entity.id
_entity.type
_entity.pdbx_description
1 polymer ?
#
loop_
_entity_poly.entity_id
_entity_poly.type
_entity_poly.pdbx_seq_one_letter_code
_entity_poly.pdbx_strand_id
1 'polypeptide(L)'
;MSELPWLNAYSGQTTDELIALGGAYRTDSIILAFEQAIRSKAARVGYDNLTEAERVVLAVEGLEREVNNGGYDQLFRNVPEQVPELVMSLAAIGSSAVADLTRSAIAALRIGGPLTPEAVEAAIDDENADRDAELDALDQAYDETAGDLADQLLVFVKANSAQIDLTRDMSGRPPLDRAAERFRGLLSRFR
;
A
#
# COMPACT_ATOMS: atom_id res chain seq x y z
N MET A 1 20.68 1.78 -20.91
CA MET A 1 20.00 0.54 -20.49
C MET A 1 18.53 0.76 -20.81
N SER A 2 17.86 -0.18 -21.51
CA SER A 2 16.41 -0.05 -21.73
C SER A 2 15.70 -0.17 -20.39
N GLU A 3 14.76 0.72 -20.10
CA GLU A 3 13.87 0.56 -18.95
C GLU A 3 13.15 -0.79 -19.06
N LEU A 4 13.03 -1.48 -17.93
CA LEU A 4 12.27 -2.72 -17.87
C LEU A 4 10.81 -2.45 -18.25
N PRO A 5 10.11 -3.38 -18.92
CA PRO A 5 8.71 -3.22 -19.25
C PRO A 5 7.81 -3.18 -18.01
N TRP A 6 6.67 -2.53 -18.15
CA TRP A 6 5.60 -2.49 -17.14
C TRP A 6 4.71 -3.75 -17.24
N LEU A 7 4.41 -4.39 -16.10
CA LEU A 7 3.42 -5.47 -16.01
C LEU A 7 2.00 -4.88 -15.99
N ASN A 8 1.23 -5.08 -17.07
CA ASN A 8 -0.05 -4.39 -17.27
C ASN A 8 -1.10 -4.66 -16.19
N ALA A 9 -1.21 -5.89 -15.70
CA ALA A 9 -2.19 -6.27 -14.68
C ALA A 9 -1.84 -7.64 -14.07
N TYR A 10 -2.36 -7.88 -12.86
CA TYR A 10 -2.48 -9.23 -12.34
C TYR A 10 -3.46 -10.04 -13.18
N SER A 11 -3.05 -11.24 -13.61
CA SER A 11 -3.86 -12.12 -14.46
C SER A 11 -3.97 -13.55 -13.92
N GLY A 12 -3.86 -13.71 -12.59
CA GLY A 12 -3.96 -15.02 -11.93
C GLY A 12 -2.62 -15.74 -11.77
N GLN A 13 -1.51 -14.99 -11.76
CA GLN A 13 -0.20 -15.54 -11.40
C GLN A 13 -0.18 -16.05 -9.95
N THR A 14 0.63 -17.06 -9.66
CA THR A 14 0.96 -17.41 -8.28
C THR A 14 2.00 -16.46 -7.69
N THR A 15 2.22 -16.54 -6.37
CA THR A 15 3.29 -15.83 -5.66
C THR A 15 4.66 -16.07 -6.31
N ASP A 16 4.99 -17.34 -6.58
CA ASP A 16 6.26 -17.71 -7.21
C ASP A 16 6.36 -17.20 -8.65
N GLU A 17 5.25 -17.24 -9.41
CA GLU A 17 5.20 -16.72 -10.79
C GLU A 17 5.44 -15.20 -10.80
N LEU A 18 4.85 -14.43 -9.88
CA LEU A 18 5.11 -12.99 -9.77
C LEU A 18 6.55 -12.68 -9.32
N ILE A 19 7.08 -13.41 -8.34
CA ILE A 19 8.48 -13.25 -7.90
C ILE A 19 9.45 -13.50 -9.07
N ALA A 20 9.17 -14.51 -9.90
CA ALA A 20 10.00 -14.87 -11.05
C ALA A 20 10.03 -13.80 -12.15
N LEU A 21 9.10 -12.82 -12.15
CA LEU A 21 9.13 -11.67 -13.07
C LEU A 21 10.21 -10.64 -12.70
N GLY A 22 10.82 -10.75 -11.51
CA GLY A 22 11.88 -9.85 -11.06
C GLY A 22 13.03 -9.76 -12.04
N GLY A 23 13.44 -8.53 -12.41
CA GLY A 23 14.48 -8.27 -13.39
C GLY A 23 14.03 -8.40 -14.86
N ALA A 24 12.84 -8.94 -15.12
CA ALA A 24 12.20 -8.92 -16.43
C ALA A 24 11.17 -7.79 -16.57
N TYR A 25 10.59 -7.33 -15.44
CA TYR A 25 9.64 -6.22 -15.36
C TYR A 25 10.07 -5.24 -14.27
N ARG A 26 9.53 -4.02 -14.33
CA ARG A 26 9.74 -3.02 -13.25
C ARG A 26 9.15 -3.52 -11.94
N THR A 27 9.88 -3.32 -10.84
CA THR A 27 9.48 -3.80 -9.51
C THR A 27 8.13 -3.25 -9.06
N ASP A 28 7.90 -1.95 -9.22
CA ASP A 28 6.63 -1.28 -8.93
C ASP A 28 5.43 -1.96 -9.59
N SER A 29 5.55 -2.34 -10.86
CA SER A 29 4.47 -3.02 -11.58
C SER A 29 4.23 -4.47 -11.11
N ILE A 30 5.25 -5.14 -10.57
CA ILE A 30 5.12 -6.48 -9.98
C ILE A 30 4.42 -6.38 -8.62
N ILE A 31 4.83 -5.42 -7.80
CA ILE A 31 4.22 -5.15 -6.50
C ILE A 31 2.76 -4.74 -6.65
N LEU A 32 2.44 -3.90 -7.63
CA LEU A 32 1.07 -3.58 -7.98
C LEU A 32 0.23 -4.83 -8.32
N ALA A 33 0.82 -5.83 -8.98
CA ALA A 33 0.14 -7.10 -9.24
C ALA A 33 -0.09 -7.91 -7.96
N PHE A 34 0.85 -7.89 -7.00
CA PHE A 34 0.63 -8.44 -5.67
C PHE A 34 -0.54 -7.73 -4.96
N GLU A 35 -0.56 -6.40 -4.95
CA GLU A 35 -1.64 -5.62 -4.34
C GLU A 35 -3.01 -6.00 -4.94
N GLN A 36 -3.12 -6.04 -6.28
CA GLN A 36 -4.35 -6.43 -6.97
C GLN A 36 -4.82 -7.84 -6.57
N ALA A 37 -3.89 -8.80 -6.50
CA ALA A 37 -4.19 -10.17 -6.13
C ALA A 37 -4.66 -10.29 -4.67
N ILE A 38 -3.96 -9.61 -3.75
CA ILE A 38 -4.29 -9.63 -2.32
C ILE A 38 -5.59 -8.89 -2.04
N ARG A 39 -5.86 -7.75 -2.69
CA ARG A 39 -7.15 -7.06 -2.59
C ARG A 39 -8.29 -7.94 -3.10
N SER A 40 -8.07 -8.67 -4.20
CA SER A 40 -9.06 -9.63 -4.69
C SER A 40 -9.33 -10.74 -3.67
N LYS A 41 -8.29 -11.27 -3.01
CA LYS A 41 -8.43 -12.22 -1.89
C LYS A 41 -9.19 -11.59 -0.72
N ALA A 42 -8.81 -10.40 -0.26
CA ALA A 42 -9.45 -9.67 0.82
C ALA A 42 -10.94 -9.45 0.57
N ALA A 43 -11.34 -9.14 -0.66
CA ALA A 43 -12.75 -9.00 -1.03
C ALA A 43 -13.55 -10.30 -0.90
N ARG A 44 -12.90 -11.47 -0.97
CA ARG A 44 -13.56 -12.78 -0.79
C ARG A 44 -13.57 -13.24 0.66
N VAL A 45 -12.47 -13.03 1.39
CA VAL A 45 -12.28 -13.61 2.74
C VAL A 45 -12.34 -12.60 3.87
N GLY A 46 -12.33 -11.30 3.59
CA GLY A 46 -12.20 -10.22 4.56
C GLY A 46 -10.75 -9.89 4.91
N TYR A 47 -10.49 -8.62 5.25
CA TYR A 47 -9.16 -8.10 5.57
C TYR A 47 -8.50 -8.83 6.76
N ASP A 48 -9.28 -9.08 7.82
CA ASP A 48 -8.81 -9.74 9.03
C ASP A 48 -8.36 -11.19 8.81
N ASN A 49 -8.79 -11.80 7.70
CA ASN A 49 -8.42 -13.17 7.32
C ASN A 49 -7.21 -13.23 6.38
N LEU A 50 -6.59 -12.09 6.06
CA LEU A 50 -5.30 -12.05 5.38
C LEU A 50 -4.17 -12.49 6.32
N THR A 51 -3.05 -12.91 5.75
CA THR A 51 -1.84 -13.13 6.54
C THR A 51 -1.20 -11.80 6.93
N GLU A 52 -0.25 -11.85 7.86
CA GLU A 52 0.54 -10.66 8.24
C GLU A 52 1.30 -10.09 7.04
N ALA A 53 1.98 -10.94 6.27
CA ALA A 53 2.72 -10.51 5.08
C ALA A 53 1.81 -9.88 4.01
N GLU A 54 0.60 -10.41 3.82
CA GLU A 54 -0.38 -9.85 2.89
C GLU A 54 -0.87 -8.46 3.31
N ARG A 55 -1.10 -8.27 4.62
CA ARG A 55 -1.44 -6.96 5.18
C ARG A 55 -0.31 -5.94 5.04
N VAL A 56 0.94 -6.36 5.27
CA VAL A 56 2.12 -5.50 5.04
C VAL A 56 2.15 -4.99 3.60
N VAL A 57 1.94 -5.86 2.61
CA VAL A 57 1.88 -5.44 1.20
C VAL A 57 0.76 -4.43 0.97
N LEU A 58 -0.45 -4.71 1.45
CA LEU A 58 -1.58 -3.78 1.25
C LEU A 58 -1.38 -2.43 1.94
N ALA A 59 -0.80 -2.41 3.14
CA ALA A 59 -0.59 -1.19 3.91
C ALA A 59 0.48 -0.31 3.25
N VAL A 60 1.62 -0.89 2.85
CA VAL A 60 2.71 -0.13 2.20
C VAL A 60 2.28 0.41 0.84
N GLU A 61 1.64 -0.40 -0.01
CA GLU A 61 1.12 0.06 -1.30
C GLU A 61 -0.01 1.08 -1.15
N GLY A 62 -0.84 0.92 -0.11
CA GLY A 62 -1.83 1.92 0.28
C GLY A 62 -1.19 3.27 0.56
N LEU A 63 -0.16 3.30 1.40
CA LEU A 63 0.60 4.50 1.71
C LEU A 63 1.26 5.11 0.47
N GLU A 64 2.00 4.33 -0.30
CA GLU A 64 2.70 4.86 -1.48
C GLU A 64 1.71 5.50 -2.44
N ARG A 65 0.59 4.83 -2.69
CA ARG A 65 -0.44 5.31 -3.61
C ARG A 65 -1.16 6.56 -3.10
N GLU A 66 -1.55 6.63 -1.83
CA GLU A 66 -2.33 7.76 -1.34
C GLU A 66 -1.46 8.99 -1.09
N VAL A 67 -0.28 8.81 -0.48
CA VAL A 67 0.63 9.93 -0.18
C VAL A 67 1.16 10.56 -1.47
N ASN A 68 1.54 9.75 -2.47
CA ASN A 68 1.97 10.29 -3.77
C ASN A 68 0.85 11.00 -4.55
N ASN A 69 -0.43 10.73 -4.25
CA ASN A 69 -1.55 11.33 -4.97
C ASN A 69 -2.14 12.57 -4.28
N GLY A 70 -2.08 12.64 -2.95
CA GLY A 70 -2.67 13.72 -2.18
C GLY A 70 -2.24 13.75 -0.72
N GLY A 71 -1.07 13.20 -0.40
CA GLY A 71 -0.47 13.31 0.93
C GLY A 71 -1.09 12.42 2.01
N TYR A 72 -0.63 12.64 3.24
CA TYR A 72 -1.10 11.95 4.43
C TYR A 72 -2.59 12.22 4.71
N ASP A 73 -3.13 13.40 4.36
CA ASP A 73 -4.59 13.66 4.46
C ASP A 73 -5.38 12.65 3.60
N GLN A 74 -4.98 12.50 2.33
CA GLN A 74 -5.63 11.55 1.43
C GLN A 74 -5.49 10.10 1.92
N LEU A 75 -4.32 9.73 2.48
CA LEU A 75 -4.10 8.43 3.10
C LEU A 75 -5.11 8.14 4.21
N PHE A 76 -5.26 9.08 5.15
CA PHE A 76 -6.14 8.91 6.31
C PHE A 76 -7.62 8.87 5.91
N ARG A 77 -8.03 9.59 4.86
CA ARG A 77 -9.41 9.57 4.37
C ARG A 77 -9.74 8.31 3.57
N ASN A 78 -8.81 7.82 2.76
CA ASN A 78 -9.12 6.79 1.77
C ASN A 78 -8.91 5.35 2.26
N VAL A 79 -7.97 5.14 3.18
CA VAL A 79 -7.64 3.80 3.71
C VAL A 79 -7.38 3.80 5.23
N PRO A 80 -8.29 4.37 6.05
CA PRO A 80 -8.12 4.43 7.51
C PRO A 80 -7.95 3.05 8.16
N GLU A 81 -8.44 1.98 7.52
CA GLU A 81 -8.30 0.60 7.98
C GLU A 81 -6.85 0.11 8.07
N GLN A 82 -5.93 0.69 7.29
CA GLN A 82 -4.52 0.28 7.22
C GLN A 82 -3.62 1.06 8.18
N VAL A 83 -4.09 2.22 8.66
CA VAL A 83 -3.32 3.15 9.51
C VAL A 83 -2.79 2.51 10.80
N PRO A 84 -3.55 1.67 11.53
CA PRO A 84 -3.09 1.10 12.80
C PRO A 84 -1.82 0.22 12.70
N GLU A 85 -1.59 -0.40 11.54
CA GLU A 85 -0.46 -1.31 11.32
C GLU A 85 0.67 -0.69 10.50
N LEU A 86 0.45 0.47 9.89
CA LEU A 86 1.29 1.06 8.86
C LEU A 86 2.75 1.28 9.31
N VAL A 87 2.95 1.80 10.52
CA VAL A 87 4.29 2.04 11.08
C VAL A 87 5.06 0.72 11.26
N MET A 88 4.39 -0.34 11.68
CA MET A 88 5.01 -1.66 11.81
C MET A 88 5.30 -2.29 10.45
N SER A 89 4.40 -2.13 9.48
CA SER A 89 4.57 -2.60 8.10
C SER A 89 5.79 -1.94 7.42
N LEU A 90 5.94 -0.62 7.56
CA LEU A 90 7.10 0.11 7.04
C LEU A 90 8.40 -0.33 7.71
N ALA A 91 8.38 -0.56 9.02
CA ALA A 91 9.53 -1.10 9.73
C ALA A 91 9.88 -2.53 9.26
N ALA A 92 8.87 -3.37 8.98
CA ALA A 92 9.06 -4.75 8.53
C ALA A 92 9.74 -4.84 7.16
N ILE A 93 9.53 -3.86 6.27
CA ILE A 93 10.23 -3.78 4.98
C ILE A 93 11.60 -3.07 5.08
N GLY A 94 11.98 -2.60 6.27
CA GLY A 94 13.24 -1.89 6.51
C GLY A 94 13.20 -0.39 6.20
N SER A 95 12.02 0.21 6.00
CA SER A 95 11.86 1.63 5.71
C SER A 95 11.67 2.47 6.98
N SER A 96 12.69 2.51 7.82
CA SER A 96 12.60 3.18 9.14
C SER A 96 12.34 4.68 9.03
N ALA A 97 12.94 5.37 8.05
CA ALA A 97 12.74 6.81 7.87
C ALA A 97 11.29 7.14 7.50
N VAL A 98 10.70 6.37 6.59
CA VAL A 98 9.28 6.52 6.23
C VAL A 98 8.36 6.11 7.37
N ALA A 99 8.74 5.11 8.16
CA ALA A 99 8.01 4.73 9.37
C ALA A 99 7.98 5.86 10.41
N ASP A 100 9.07 6.62 10.55
CA ASP A 100 9.14 7.76 11.48
C ASP A 100 8.34 8.97 10.99
N LEU A 101 8.35 9.26 9.69
CA LEU A 101 7.48 10.27 9.07
C LEU A 101 6.01 9.91 9.28
N THR A 102 5.66 8.66 8.98
CA THR A 102 4.29 8.15 9.11
C THR A 102 3.82 8.16 10.56
N ARG A 103 4.70 7.83 11.52
CA ARG A 103 4.40 7.96 12.95
C ARG A 103 4.10 9.40 13.33
N SER A 104 4.84 10.36 12.77
CA SER A 104 4.64 11.79 13.00
C SER A 104 3.31 12.27 12.40
N ALA A 105 2.96 11.80 11.20
CA ALA A 105 1.67 12.09 10.58
C ALA A 105 0.49 11.55 11.40
N ILE A 106 0.58 10.31 11.88
CA ILE A 106 -0.43 9.74 12.79
C ILE A 106 -0.52 10.54 14.08
N ALA A 107 0.61 11.00 14.63
CA ALA A 107 0.61 11.83 15.84
C ALA A 107 -0.10 13.19 15.61
N ALA A 108 -0.01 13.76 14.40
CA ALA A 108 -0.70 15.01 14.02
C ALA A 108 -2.23 14.90 14.13
N LEU A 109 -2.80 13.69 14.04
CA LEU A 109 -4.24 13.45 14.27
C LEU A 109 -4.68 13.67 15.72
N ARG A 110 -3.75 13.77 16.68
CA ARG A 110 -4.01 14.00 18.11
C ARG A 110 -5.04 13.03 18.73
N ILE A 111 -5.07 11.79 18.25
CA ILE A 111 -5.96 10.75 18.78
C ILE A 111 -5.51 10.36 20.20
N GLY A 112 -6.32 10.72 21.21
CA GLY A 112 -6.03 10.44 22.63
C GLY A 112 -6.40 9.03 23.10
N GLY A 113 -6.95 8.19 22.23
CA GLY A 113 -7.41 6.83 22.52
C GLY A 113 -6.73 5.79 21.64
N PRO A 114 -7.31 4.57 21.56
CA PRO A 114 -6.85 3.56 20.61
C PRO A 114 -6.87 4.08 19.17
N LEU A 115 -5.83 3.77 18.41
CA LEU A 115 -5.75 4.07 16.99
C LEU A 115 -6.64 3.08 16.22
N THR A 116 -7.91 3.43 16.05
CA THR A 116 -8.88 2.64 15.25
C THR A 116 -9.21 3.39 13.95
N PRO A 117 -9.72 2.70 12.92
CA PRO A 117 -10.13 3.34 11.68
C PRO A 117 -11.14 4.46 11.91
N GLU A 118 -12.12 4.24 12.79
CA GLU A 118 -13.15 5.25 13.12
C GLU A 118 -12.56 6.46 13.83
N ALA A 119 -11.53 6.27 14.66
CA ALA A 119 -10.84 7.38 15.31
C ALA A 119 -10.01 8.20 14.31
N VAL A 120 -9.41 7.55 13.30
CA VAL A 120 -8.70 8.22 12.22
C VAL A 120 -9.66 9.02 11.35
N GLU A 121 -10.77 8.42 10.92
CA GLU A 121 -11.83 9.10 10.16
C GLU A 121 -12.38 10.32 10.91
N ALA A 122 -12.76 10.15 12.17
CA ALA A 122 -13.26 11.25 12.99
C ALA A 122 -12.20 12.36 13.16
N ALA A 123 -10.93 11.99 13.32
CA ALA A 123 -9.85 12.95 13.48
C ALA A 123 -9.53 13.70 12.19
N ILE A 124 -9.71 13.13 11.00
CA ILE A 124 -9.42 13.80 9.71
C ILE A 124 -10.62 14.59 9.17
N ASP A 125 -11.85 14.22 9.57
CA ASP A 125 -13.07 14.95 9.21
C ASP A 125 -13.28 16.25 10.01
N ASP A 126 -12.67 16.37 11.19
CA ASP A 126 -12.67 17.62 11.96
C ASP A 126 -11.80 18.69 11.28
N GLU A 127 -12.25 19.93 11.25
CA GLU A 127 -11.47 21.04 10.67
C GLU A 127 -10.34 21.44 11.63
N ASN A 128 -9.08 21.32 11.18
CA ASN A 128 -7.94 21.63 12.03
C ASN A 128 -6.75 22.14 11.20
N ALA A 129 -6.61 23.46 11.11
CA ALA A 129 -5.56 24.11 10.33
C ALA A 129 -4.13 23.80 10.83
N ASP A 130 -3.94 23.57 12.13
CA ASP A 130 -2.62 23.23 12.67
C ASP A 130 -2.21 21.82 12.27
N ARG A 131 -3.14 20.86 12.34
CA ARG A 131 -2.93 19.49 11.80
C ARG A 131 -2.61 19.56 10.31
N ASP A 132 -3.42 20.29 9.53
CA ASP A 132 -3.27 20.32 8.07
C ASP A 132 -1.89 20.89 7.68
N ALA A 133 -1.43 21.94 8.36
CA ALA A 133 -0.09 22.49 8.16
C ALA A 133 1.04 21.52 8.57
N GLU A 134 0.84 20.72 9.63
CA GLU A 134 1.78 19.66 10.02
C GLU A 134 1.84 18.54 8.97
N LEU A 135 0.69 18.13 8.42
CA LEU A 135 0.63 17.10 7.38
C LEU A 135 1.28 17.58 6.08
N ASP A 136 1.03 18.82 5.64
CA ASP A 136 1.66 19.40 4.45
C ASP A 136 3.20 19.41 4.54
N ALA A 137 3.75 19.68 5.74
CA ALA A 137 5.19 19.63 5.96
C ALA A 137 5.75 18.20 5.92
N LEU A 138 4.97 17.23 6.39
CA LEU A 138 5.34 15.81 6.36
C LEU A 138 5.25 15.22 4.95
N ASP A 139 4.30 15.67 4.13
CA ASP A 139 4.21 15.30 2.72
C ASP A 139 5.45 15.75 1.95
N GLN A 140 5.91 16.99 2.17
CA GLN A 140 7.16 17.48 1.59
C GLN A 140 8.38 16.65 2.05
N ALA A 141 8.44 16.31 3.35
CA ALA A 141 9.51 15.46 3.87
C ALA A 141 9.45 14.04 3.30
N TYR A 142 8.25 13.53 3.02
CA TYR A 142 8.04 12.23 2.39
C TYR A 142 8.58 12.21 0.96
N ASP A 143 8.28 13.23 0.14
CA ASP A 143 8.81 13.35 -1.22
C ASP A 143 10.34 13.29 -1.28
N GLU A 144 11.01 13.85 -0.27
CA GLU A 144 12.47 13.83 -0.14
C GLU A 144 13.02 12.49 0.41
N THR A 145 12.21 11.72 1.13
CA THR A 145 12.66 10.56 1.93
C THR A 145 12.27 9.21 1.35
N ALA A 146 11.09 9.10 0.71
CA ALA A 146 10.39 7.83 0.47
C ALA A 146 11.23 6.77 -0.27
N GLY A 147 12.21 7.19 -1.08
CA GLY A 147 13.09 6.28 -1.79
C GLY A 147 12.31 5.28 -2.64
N ASP A 148 12.87 4.08 -2.84
CA ASP A 148 12.21 3.00 -3.58
C ASP A 148 11.58 2.00 -2.59
N LEU A 149 10.33 2.27 -2.20
CA LEU A 149 9.56 1.36 -1.34
C LEU A 149 9.23 0.04 -2.04
N ALA A 150 9.02 0.07 -3.36
CA ALA A 150 8.68 -1.12 -4.13
C ALA A 150 9.80 -2.17 -4.10
N ASP A 151 11.07 -1.75 -4.22
CA ASP A 151 12.22 -2.64 -4.11
C ASP A 151 12.36 -3.25 -2.70
N GLN A 152 12.16 -2.44 -1.65
CA GLN A 152 12.15 -2.91 -0.26
C GLN A 152 11.02 -3.91 -0.02
N LEU A 153 9.82 -3.61 -0.53
CA LEU A 153 8.66 -4.46 -0.41
C LEU A 153 8.83 -5.77 -1.21
N LEU A 154 9.48 -5.75 -2.37
CA LEU A 154 9.79 -6.97 -3.12
C LEU A 154 10.77 -7.88 -2.37
N VAL A 155 11.75 -7.31 -1.67
CA VAL A 155 12.64 -8.08 -0.79
C VAL A 155 11.84 -8.73 0.34
N PHE A 156 10.95 -7.98 0.97
CA PHE A 156 10.06 -8.51 2.01
C PHE A 156 9.16 -9.63 1.50
N VAL A 157 8.53 -9.45 0.34
CA VAL A 157 7.66 -10.45 -0.32
C VAL A 157 8.42 -11.74 -0.59
N LYS A 158 9.66 -11.65 -1.11
CA LYS A 158 10.50 -12.83 -1.35
C LYS A 158 10.85 -13.57 -0.05
N ALA A 159 11.16 -12.84 1.01
CA ALA A 159 11.49 -13.43 2.31
C ALA A 159 10.28 -14.07 3.01
N ASN A 160 9.06 -13.61 2.69
CA ASN A 160 7.81 -14.04 3.31
C ASN A 160 6.86 -14.76 2.35
N SER A 161 7.37 -15.29 1.23
CA SER A 161 6.53 -15.88 0.17
C SER A 161 5.62 -17.01 0.67
N ALA A 162 6.07 -17.77 1.68
CA ALA A 162 5.28 -18.83 2.32
C ALA A 162 4.03 -18.31 3.05
N GLN A 163 3.99 -17.02 3.39
CA GLN A 163 2.84 -16.35 4.00
C GLN A 163 1.96 -15.63 2.97
N ILE A 164 2.37 -15.57 1.70
CA ILE A 164 1.61 -14.88 0.65
C ILE A 164 1.00 -15.95 -0.22
N ASP A 165 -0.30 -16.21 -0.04
CA ASP A 165 -0.99 -17.28 -0.73
C ASP A 165 -1.87 -16.71 -1.86
N LEU A 166 -1.21 -16.50 -3.01
CA LEU A 166 -1.87 -16.26 -4.28
C LEU A 166 -2.06 -17.59 -5.00
N THR A 167 -3.03 -18.39 -4.54
CA THR A 167 -3.46 -19.55 -5.31
C THR A 167 -4.11 -19.10 -6.60
N ARG A 168 -3.84 -19.83 -7.69
CA ARG A 168 -4.57 -19.68 -8.95
C ARG A 168 -6.05 -19.86 -8.64
N ASP A 169 -6.82 -18.79 -8.75
CA ASP A 169 -8.27 -18.89 -8.63
C ASP A 169 -8.79 -19.70 -9.82
N MET A 170 -8.98 -21.00 -9.59
CA MET A 170 -9.50 -21.97 -10.57
C MET A 170 -10.97 -21.70 -10.91
N SER A 171 -11.63 -20.70 -10.31
CA SER A 171 -13.02 -20.37 -10.63
C SER A 171 -13.20 -19.74 -12.02
N GLY A 172 -12.11 -19.36 -12.70
CA GLY A 172 -12.17 -18.74 -14.04
C GLY A 172 -12.90 -17.40 -14.06
N ARG A 173 -13.21 -16.82 -12.90
CA ARG A 173 -13.83 -15.51 -12.80
C ARG A 173 -12.71 -14.46 -12.94
N PRO A 174 -12.84 -13.50 -13.87
CA PRO A 174 -11.92 -12.37 -13.88
C PRO A 174 -11.96 -11.68 -12.50
N PRO A 175 -10.83 -11.10 -12.03
CA PRO A 175 -10.85 -10.23 -10.87
C PRO A 175 -12.00 -9.22 -11.05
N LEU A 176 -12.80 -8.99 -10.00
CA LEU A 176 -13.94 -8.07 -10.08
C LEU A 176 -13.48 -6.73 -10.65
N ASP A 177 -13.88 -6.46 -11.89
CA ASP A 177 -13.46 -5.32 -12.74
C ASP A 177 -13.68 -3.94 -12.07
N ARG A 178 -14.52 -3.90 -11.02
CA ARG A 178 -14.79 -2.69 -10.24
C ARG A 178 -13.59 -2.13 -9.48
N ALA A 179 -12.64 -2.97 -9.07
CA ALA A 179 -11.39 -2.48 -8.46
C ALA A 179 -10.44 -1.92 -9.54
N ALA A 180 -10.39 -2.57 -10.71
CA ALA A 180 -9.52 -2.19 -11.83
C ALA A 180 -9.96 -0.87 -12.52
N GLU A 181 -11.25 -0.54 -12.53
CA GLU A 181 -11.75 0.73 -13.08
C GLU A 181 -11.43 1.95 -12.21
N ARG A 182 -11.50 1.82 -10.87
CA ARG A 182 -10.97 2.86 -9.96
C ARG A 182 -9.45 3.01 -10.10
N PHE A 183 -8.75 1.90 -10.33
CA PHE A 183 -7.29 1.89 -10.51
C PHE A 183 -6.83 2.53 -11.83
N ARG A 184 -7.52 2.33 -12.95
CA ARG A 184 -7.17 2.96 -14.23
C ARG A 184 -7.24 4.49 -14.18
N GLY A 185 -8.12 5.06 -13.36
CA GLY A 185 -8.19 6.50 -13.10
C GLY A 185 -6.98 7.01 -12.32
N LEU A 186 -6.55 6.27 -11.29
CA LEU A 186 -5.37 6.62 -10.46
C LEU A 186 -4.03 6.41 -11.18
N LEU A 187 -3.89 5.35 -11.98
CA LEU A 187 -2.67 5.01 -12.73
C LEU A 187 -2.35 5.98 -13.88
N SER A 188 -3.29 6.85 -14.27
CA SER A 188 -3.03 7.89 -15.27
C SER A 188 -2.00 8.93 -14.83
N ARG A 189 -1.67 8.98 -13.53
CA ARG A 189 -0.67 9.88 -12.93
C ARG A 189 0.71 9.25 -12.74
N PHE A 190 0.85 7.95 -12.98
CA PHE A 190 2.13 7.21 -12.89
C PHE A 190 2.77 6.94 -14.28
N ARG A 191 2.36 7.69 -15.31
CA ARG A 191 2.93 7.63 -16.67
C ARG A 191 3.63 8.92 -17.05
#